data_AF-K1YKM2-F1
#
_entry.id   AF-K1YKM2-F1
#
_cell.length_a   1.000
_cell.length_b   1.000
_cell.length_c   1.000
_cell.angle_alpha   90.00
_cell.angle_beta   90.00
_cell.angle_gamma   90.00
#
_symmetry.space_group_name_H-M   'P 1'
#
loop_
_entity.id
_entity.type
_entity.pdbx_description
1 polymer ?
#
loop_
_entity_poly.entity_id
_entity_poly.type
_entity_poly.pdbx_seq_one_letter_code
_entity_poly.pdbx_strand_id
1 'polypeptide(L)'
;FFLRAEDPDSPGDFFVMLNNDREQTLHFTAVSLDGHGKSWRRIIDTTAQSPFDFLSPEEAFPIAEGEKIAVAPFGCIVLQSVPSLIQLPENRPAEKRKTLAGQLSYATLES
;
A
#
# COMPACT_ATOMS: atom_id res chain seq x y z
N PHE A 1 7.97 18.70 7.51
CA PHE A 1 8.47 17.70 8.47
C PHE A 1 8.25 16.33 7.83
N PHE A 2 9.23 15.43 7.85
CA PHE A 2 9.10 14.08 7.32
C PHE A 2 9.06 13.12 8.50
N LEU A 3 7.96 12.36 8.63
CA LEU A 3 7.87 11.27 9.59
C LEU A 3 8.38 10.01 8.88
N ARG A 4 9.56 9.54 9.24
CA ARG A 4 10.13 8.28 8.73
C ARG A 4 9.97 7.22 9.81
N ALA A 5 9.11 6.25 9.57
CA ALA A 5 9.13 5.00 10.32
C ALA A 5 10.19 4.10 9.68
N GLU A 6 11.17 3.64 10.45
CA GLU A 6 12.06 2.56 10.01
C GLU A 6 11.45 1.23 10.47
N ASP A 7 10.68 0.62 9.58
CA ASP A 7 10.45 -0.82 9.60
C ASP A 7 11.37 -1.43 8.52
N PRO A 8 12.41 -2.20 8.90
CA PRO A 8 13.32 -2.82 7.94
C PRO A 8 12.62 -3.83 7.01
N ASP A 9 11.45 -4.35 7.41
CA ASP A 9 10.68 -5.33 6.63
C ASP A 9 9.53 -4.69 5.83
N SER A 10 9.17 -3.43 6.12
CA SER A 10 8.10 -2.69 5.41
C SER A 10 8.39 -1.18 5.30
N PRO A 11 9.31 -0.76 4.41
CA PRO A 11 9.66 0.64 4.19
C PRO A 11 8.55 1.37 3.40
N GLY A 12 7.42 1.64 4.06
CA GLY A 12 6.33 2.45 3.54
C GLY A 12 6.50 3.92 3.94
N ASP A 13 6.47 4.81 2.95
CA ASP A 13 6.30 6.25 3.19
C ASP A 13 4.86 6.50 3.66
N PHE A 14 4.67 7.52 4.50
CA PHE A 14 3.35 7.94 4.96
C PHE A 14 3.06 9.38 4.58
N PHE A 15 1.82 9.63 4.18
CA PHE A 15 1.30 10.98 4.01
C PHE A 15 0.09 11.19 4.92
N VAL A 16 0.28 12.02 5.93
CA VAL A 16 -0.72 12.31 6.97
C VAL A 16 -1.34 13.68 6.69
N MET A 17 -2.66 13.72 6.58
CA MET A 17 -3.44 14.93 6.34
C MET A 17 -4.39 15.15 7.52
N LEU A 18 -4.22 16.29 8.20
CA LEU A 18 -5.03 16.68 9.34
C LEU A 18 -5.79 17.94 8.99
N ASN A 19 -7.12 17.89 9.10
CA ASN A 19 -7.95 19.07 9.01
C ASN A 19 -8.38 19.50 10.42
N ASN A 20 -7.82 20.60 10.91
CA ASN A 20 -8.20 21.22 12.20
C ASN A 20 -9.20 22.39 12.02
N ASP A 21 -9.69 22.62 10.81
CA ASP A 21 -10.82 23.52 10.60
C ASP A 21 -12.10 22.85 11.11
N ARG A 22 -12.97 23.65 11.72
CA ARG A 22 -14.21 23.20 12.36
C ARG A 22 -15.39 23.13 11.39
N GLU A 23 -15.35 23.91 10.32
CA GLU A 23 -16.49 24.14 9.44
C GLU A 23 -16.15 23.80 7.98
N GLN A 24 -14.88 23.89 7.60
CA GLN A 24 -14.46 23.76 6.20
C GLN A 24 -13.77 22.43 5.91
N THR A 25 -14.13 21.83 4.79
CA THR A 25 -13.37 20.74 4.17
C THR A 25 -12.09 21.30 3.53
N LEU A 26 -10.93 20.78 3.94
CA LEU A 26 -9.66 21.11 3.31
C LEU A 26 -9.32 20.10 2.22
N HIS A 27 -8.63 20.58 1.18
CA HIS A 27 -8.21 19.77 0.04
C HIS A 27 -6.69 19.67 0.00
N PHE A 28 -6.18 18.46 0.17
CA PHE A 28 -4.76 18.15 0.08
C PHE A 28 -4.44 17.56 -1.29
N THR A 29 -3.21 17.69 -1.75
CA THR A 29 -2.73 17.03 -2.96
C THR A 29 -1.83 15.87 -2.57
N ALA A 30 -2.14 14.67 -3.04
CA ALA A 30 -1.27 13.51 -2.90
C ALA A 30 0.11 13.82 -3.50
N VAL A 31 1.15 13.77 -2.68
CA VAL A 31 2.52 14.05 -3.13
C VAL A 31 3.00 12.93 -4.05
N SER A 32 3.88 13.26 -4.99
CA SER A 32 4.55 12.25 -5.80
C SER A 32 5.50 11.44 -4.91
N LEU A 33 5.60 10.13 -5.17
CA LEU A 33 6.51 9.25 -4.44
C LEU A 33 7.88 9.25 -5.13
N ASP A 34 8.94 9.48 -4.36
CA ASP A 34 10.30 9.34 -4.88
C ASP A 34 10.60 7.85 -5.14
N GLY A 35 10.66 7.47 -6.41
CA GLY A 35 11.04 6.13 -6.85
C GLY A 35 9.95 5.40 -7.66
N HIS A 36 10.38 4.75 -8.73
CA HIS A 36 9.48 3.97 -9.58
C HIS A 36 8.90 2.76 -8.84
N GLY A 37 7.60 2.52 -9.02
CA GLY A 37 6.95 1.29 -8.56
C GLY A 37 6.37 1.34 -7.15
N LYS A 38 5.99 2.51 -6.64
CA LYS A 38 5.16 2.64 -5.44
C LYS A 38 3.80 3.27 -5.79
N SER A 39 2.81 3.06 -4.93
CA SER A 39 1.47 3.64 -5.02
C SER A 39 0.94 3.98 -3.64
N TRP A 40 0.09 5.00 -3.53
CA TRP A 40 -0.57 5.35 -2.29
C TRP A 40 -1.79 4.46 -2.02
N ARG A 41 -1.98 4.10 -0.76
CA ARG A 41 -3.17 3.42 -0.23
C ARG A 41 -3.74 4.22 0.92
N ARG A 42 -5.04 4.57 0.88
CA ARG A 42 -5.73 5.24 1.98
C ARG A 42 -6.11 4.23 3.06
N ILE A 43 -5.27 4.15 4.09
CA ILE A 43 -5.40 3.17 5.18
C ILE A 43 -6.18 3.71 6.39
N ILE A 44 -6.23 5.03 6.57
CA ILE A 44 -7.03 5.66 7.63
C ILE A 44 -7.86 6.78 7.02
N ASP A 45 -9.14 6.81 7.37
CA ASP A 45 -10.06 7.92 7.11
C ASP A 45 -11.01 8.03 8.29
N THR A 46 -10.71 8.92 9.24
CA THR A 46 -11.51 9.04 10.49
C THR A 46 -12.91 9.58 10.26
N THR A 47 -13.25 9.98 9.03
CA THR A 47 -14.57 10.48 8.64
C THR A 47 -15.42 9.37 8.03
N ALA A 48 -14.80 8.24 7.64
CA ALA A 48 -15.50 7.06 7.21
C ALA A 48 -16.15 6.33 8.40
N GLN A 49 -17.21 5.58 8.12
CA GLN A 49 -17.85 4.74 9.14
C GLN A 49 -17.07 3.43 9.30
N SER A 50 -16.92 2.96 10.52
CA SER A 50 -16.38 1.63 10.80
C SER A 50 -17.12 0.52 10.02
N PRO A 51 -16.41 -0.47 9.45
CA PRO A 51 -14.98 -0.75 9.58
C PRO A 51 -14.08 -0.08 8.53
N PHE A 52 -14.59 0.89 7.77
CA PHE A 52 -13.87 1.51 6.65
C PHE A 52 -12.94 2.66 7.07
N ASP A 53 -12.93 3.00 8.36
CA ASP A 53 -12.11 4.05 8.96
C ASP A 53 -10.65 3.63 9.15
N PHE A 54 -10.39 2.32 9.30
CA PHE A 54 -9.05 1.72 9.38
C PHE A 54 -8.98 0.45 8.52
N LEU A 55 -8.16 0.48 7.48
CA LEU A 55 -8.00 -0.62 6.53
C LEU A 55 -6.53 -1.07 6.45
N SER A 56 -6.31 -2.36 6.21
CA SER A 56 -4.99 -2.84 5.79
C SER A 56 -4.62 -2.28 4.41
N PRO A 57 -3.34 -2.16 4.06
CA PRO A 57 -2.94 -1.69 2.73
C PRO A 57 -3.52 -2.51 1.56
N GLU A 58 -3.77 -3.80 1.77
CA GLU A 58 -4.36 -4.73 0.79
C GLU A 58 -5.85 -4.44 0.55
N GLU A 59 -6.57 -4.01 1.57
CA GLU A 59 -8.00 -3.68 1.53
C GLU A 59 -8.24 -2.19 1.18
N ALA A 60 -7.22 -1.36 1.34
CA ALA A 60 -7.28 0.08 1.18
C ALA A 60 -7.41 0.54 -0.28
N PHE A 61 -8.16 1.63 -0.45
CA PHE A 61 -8.38 2.27 -1.74
C PHE A 61 -7.08 2.88 -2.30
N PRO A 62 -6.76 2.66 -3.59
CA PRO A 62 -5.62 3.30 -4.23
C PRO A 62 -5.88 4.80 -4.41
N ILE A 63 -4.84 5.60 -4.23
CA ILE A 63 -4.86 7.05 -4.48
C ILE A 63 -3.80 7.37 -5.52
N ALA A 64 -4.18 8.13 -6.54
CA ALA A 64 -3.25 8.55 -7.59
C ALA A 64 -2.33 9.67 -7.08
N GLU A 65 -1.10 9.73 -7.61
CA GLU A 65 -0.24 10.88 -7.39
C GLU A 65 -0.90 12.15 -7.96
N GLY A 66 -0.78 13.27 -7.24
CA GLY A 66 -1.42 14.53 -7.62
C GLY A 66 -2.93 14.59 -7.37
N GLU A 67 -3.57 13.49 -6.96
CA GLU A 67 -4.99 13.47 -6.64
C GLU A 67 -5.34 14.46 -5.53
N LYS A 68 -6.50 15.12 -5.67
CA LYS A 68 -7.04 16.02 -4.64
C LYS A 68 -7.88 15.23 -3.66
N ILE A 69 -7.45 15.23 -2.40
CA ILE A 69 -8.08 14.49 -1.30
C ILE A 69 -8.82 15.49 -0.42
N ALA A 70 -10.13 15.33 -0.33
CA ALA A 70 -10.98 16.10 0.56
C ALA A 70 -10.95 15.50 1.97
N VAL A 71 -10.61 16.32 2.97
CA VAL A 71 -10.62 15.93 4.39
C VAL A 71 -11.67 16.79 5.09
N ALA A 72 -12.71 16.16 5.62
CA ALA A 72 -13.81 16.85 6.32
C ALA A 72 -13.31 17.58 7.58
N PRO A 73 -14.09 18.52 8.16
CA PRO A 73 -13.74 19.17 9.42
C PRO A 73 -13.38 18.18 10.53
N PHE A 74 -12.31 18.47 11.27
CA PHE A 74 -11.71 17.57 12.27
C PHE A 74 -11.33 16.17 11.76
N GLY A 75 -11.24 15.99 10.45
CA GLY A 75 -10.86 14.73 9.82
C GLY A 75 -9.36 14.49 9.79
N CYS A 76 -8.99 13.21 9.79
CA CYS A 76 -7.64 12.73 9.54
C CYS A 76 -7.70 11.67 8.45
N ILE A 77 -6.86 11.84 7.41
CA ILE A 77 -6.63 10.81 6.40
C ILE A 77 -5.14 10.46 6.39
N VAL A 78 -4.83 9.17 6.36
CA VAL A 78 -3.46 8.66 6.23
C VAL A 78 -3.34 7.79 5.00
N LEU A 79 -2.35 8.13 4.17
CA LEU A 79 -1.90 7.27 3.09
C LEU A 79 -0.63 6.53 3.50
N GLN A 80 -0.50 5.29 3.06
CA GLN A 80 0.73 4.51 3.12
C GLN A 80 1.16 4.15 1.71
N SER A 81 2.45 4.28 1.41
CA SER A 81 3.00 3.81 0.14
C SER A 81 3.16 2.29 0.18
N VAL A 82 2.71 1.61 -0.87
CA VAL A 82 2.96 0.17 -1.08
C VAL A 82 3.66 -0.05 -2.42
N PRO A 83 4.41 -1.15 -2.59
CA PRO A 83 4.89 -1.56 -3.90
C PRO A 83 3.72 -1.67 -4.89
N SER A 84 3.85 -1.01 -6.04
CA SER A 84 2.89 -1.11 -7.13
C SER A 84 2.93 -2.52 -7.70
N LEU A 85 1.76 -3.15 -7.83
CA LEU A 85 1.61 -4.48 -8.45
C LEU A 85 2.06 -4.53 -9.93
N ILE A 86 2.41 -3.38 -10.54
CA ILE A 86 2.96 -3.25 -11.90
C ILE A 86 4.49 -3.44 -11.91
N GLN A 87 5.00 -4.35 -11.07
CA GLN A 87 6.31 -4.95 -11.27
C GLN A 87 6.17 -6.46 -11.08
N LEU A 88 5.54 -7.13 -12.06
CA LEU A 88 6.06 -8.45 -12.42
C LEU A 88 7.46 -8.19 -12.99
N PRO A 89 8.54 -8.69 -12.36
CA PRO A 89 9.83 -8.70 -13.04
C PRO A 89 9.67 -9.62 -14.24
N GLU A 90 9.68 -9.06 -15.45
CA GLU A 90 9.74 -9.83 -16.71
C GLU A 90 11.03 -10.66 -16.85
N ASN A 91 11.96 -10.59 -15.89
CA ASN A 91 13.18 -11.39 -15.89
C ASN A 91 13.38 -12.13 -14.56
N ARG A 92 12.68 -13.25 -14.39
CA ARG A 92 13.27 -14.38 -13.66
C ARG A 92 14.11 -15.19 -14.66
N PRO A 93 15.42 -15.40 -14.45
CA PRO A 93 16.15 -16.43 -15.16
C PRO A 93 15.42 -17.76 -14.96
N ALA A 94 15.32 -18.55 -16.03
CA ALA A 94 14.68 -19.85 -16.05
C ALA A 94 15.48 -20.91 -15.25
N GLU A 95 15.64 -20.72 -13.94
CA GLU A 95 16.23 -21.70 -13.04
C GLU A 95 15.35 -21.86 -11.79
N LYS A 96 14.19 -22.49 -11.99
CA LYS A 96 13.51 -23.39 -11.04
C LYS A 96 12.28 -23.99 -11.70
N ARG A 97 12.48 -24.72 -12.81
CA ARG A 97 11.49 -25.66 -13.36
C ARG A 97 11.82 -27.12 -13.04
N LYS A 98 12.82 -27.38 -12.21
CA LYS A 98 13.12 -28.70 -11.66
C LYS A 98 13.03 -28.69 -10.15
N THR A 99 11.80 -28.79 -9.63
CA THR A 99 11.48 -29.37 -8.30
C THR A 99 9.98 -29.22 -8.04
N LEU A 100 9.18 -30.02 -8.77
CA LEU A 100 7.91 -30.56 -8.26
C LEU A 100 7.49 -31.80 -9.08
N ALA A 101 7.94 -31.91 -10.33
CA ALA A 101 7.79 -33.13 -11.15
C ALA A 101 8.82 -34.24 -10.83
N GLY A 102 9.79 -33.98 -9.94
CA GLY A 102 10.80 -34.95 -9.50
C GLY A 102 10.60 -35.50 -8.09
N GLN A 103 9.55 -35.07 -7.37
CA GLN A 103 9.20 -35.59 -6.04
C GLN A 103 7.95 -36.48 -6.05
N LEU A 104 7.33 -36.71 -7.22
CA LEU A 104 6.23 -37.66 -7.40
C LEU A 104 6.65 -38.98 -8.05
N SER A 105 7.94 -39.18 -8.35
CA SER A 105 8.47 -40.42 -8.93
C SER A 105 9.26 -41.31 -7.96
N TYR A 106 9.31 -40.97 -6.66
CA TYR A 106 9.92 -41.80 -5.61
C TYR A 106 8.93 -42.29 -4.54
N ALA A 107 7.63 -42.02 -4.69
CA ALA A 107 6.60 -42.42 -3.71
C ALA A 107 5.65 -43.52 -4.19
N THR A 108 5.92 -44.19 -5.33
CA THR A 108 5.06 -45.29 -5.85
C THR A 108 5.83 -46.58 -6.16
N LEU A 109 7.03 -46.74 -5.59
CA LEU A 109 7.79 -47.99 -5.66
C LEU A 109 8.33 -48.35 -4.28
N GLU A 110 7.47 -48.38 -3.25
CA GLU A 110 7.57 -49.25 -2.06
C GLU A 110 6.25 -49.11 -1.28
N SER A 111 5.30 -50.01 -1.54
CA SER A 111 4.23 -50.54 -0.66
C SER A 111 3.26 -51.38 -1.49
#